data_AF-A0A2J0M8E3-F1
#
_entry.id   AF-A0A2J0M8E3-F1
#
_cell.length_a   1.000
_cell.length_b   1.000
_cell.length_c   1.000
_cell.angle_alpha   90.00
_cell.angle_beta   90.00
_cell.angle_gamma   90.00
#
_symmetry.space_group_name_H-M   'P 1'
#
loop_
_entity.id
_entity.type
_entity.pdbx_description
1 polymer ?
#
loop_
_entity_poly.entity_id
_entity_poly.type
_entity_poly.pdbx_seq_one_letter_code
_entity_poly.pdbx_strand_id
1 'polypeptide(L)'
;MGWFGLLQAVLRPSGHGVPPFGGTSEAENRAQASRWARQACLRQDKPSQDMHPDVFCKEGKMLDENVEIKDNEPLPVSVSLKVLRYKTIKKNNALGWWSAVVLLEDHDKKQVCFYRWRRKNNVWKRDKKLVFHSGKEWSIIRDTVEGFIKEL
;
A
#
# COMPACT_ATOMS: atom_id res chain seq x y z
N MET A 1 36.67 23.09 52.42
CA MET A 1 37.48 22.04 53.05
C MET A 1 37.35 20.81 52.16
N GLY A 2 38.33 20.38 51.34
CA GLY A 2 39.77 20.55 51.41
C GLY A 2 40.40 19.23 51.90
N TRP A 3 41.38 18.73 51.12
CA TRP A 3 42.22 17.52 51.27
C TRP A 3 41.71 16.24 50.59
N PHE A 4 42.22 15.79 49.43
CA PHE A 4 43.59 15.58 48.89
C PHE A 4 44.42 14.48 49.59
N GLY A 5 44.99 13.59 48.76
CA GLY A 5 46.00 12.57 49.13
C GLY A 5 45.67 11.20 48.51
N LEU A 6 45.82 10.88 47.21
CA LEU A 6 46.94 10.99 46.25
C LEU A 6 48.01 9.87 46.41
N LEU A 7 48.31 9.21 45.28
CA LEU A 7 49.54 8.49 44.87
C LEU A 7 49.78 7.08 45.48
N GLN A 8 50.27 6.05 44.75
CA GLN A 8 50.74 5.94 43.36
C GLN A 8 50.97 4.46 42.98
N ALA A 9 50.85 4.15 41.66
CA ALA A 9 51.79 3.40 40.81
C ALA A 9 52.21 1.94 41.15
N VAL A 10 52.57 1.02 40.25
CA VAL A 10 52.80 0.90 38.78
C VAL A 10 53.10 -0.62 38.58
N LEU A 11 52.51 -1.36 37.62
CA LEU A 11 53.12 -1.74 36.32
C LEU A 11 52.14 -2.60 35.48
N ARG A 12 52.14 -2.28 34.17
CA ARG A 12 51.57 -2.93 32.95
C ARG A 12 52.29 -4.25 32.57
N PRO A 13 52.01 -4.91 31.41
CA PRO A 13 50.86 -4.90 30.47
C PRO A 13 50.37 -6.35 30.12
N SER A 14 49.29 -6.58 29.35
CA SER A 14 49.36 -6.95 27.92
C SER A 14 47.95 -7.28 27.37
N GLY A 15 47.62 -6.80 26.16
CA GLY A 15 46.57 -7.44 25.35
C GLY A 15 45.45 -6.58 24.72
N HIS A 16 45.71 -5.34 24.28
CA HIS A 16 44.83 -4.69 23.29
C HIS A 16 45.29 -5.06 21.87
N GLY A 17 44.51 -5.89 21.18
CA GLY A 17 44.63 -6.12 19.74
C GLY A 17 43.91 -5.02 18.96
N VAL A 18 44.58 -3.89 18.75
CA VAL A 18 44.27 -2.97 17.65
C VAL A 18 44.76 -3.65 16.36
N PRO A 19 43.95 -3.83 15.30
CA PRO A 19 44.47 -4.28 14.03
C PRO A 19 45.38 -3.18 13.44
N PRO A 20 46.53 -3.55 12.87
CA PRO A 20 47.55 -2.61 12.46
C PRO A 20 47.08 -1.77 11.26
N PHE A 21 47.38 -0.47 11.34
CA PHE A 21 47.57 0.37 10.16
C PHE A 21 48.74 -0.20 9.34
N GLY A 22 48.41 -1.09 8.42
CA GLY A 22 49.28 -1.52 7.33
C GLY A 22 48.86 -0.80 6.06
N GLY A 23 49.73 0.09 5.57
CA GLY A 23 49.58 0.72 4.26
C GLY A 23 49.54 -0.36 3.18
N THR A 24 48.36 -0.60 2.66
CA THR A 24 48.13 -1.43 1.48
C THR A 24 48.00 -0.49 0.29
N SER A 25 48.69 -0.85 -0.79
CA SER A 25 48.82 0.00 -1.98
C SER A 25 47.45 0.38 -2.55
N GLU A 26 47.38 1.50 -3.27
CA GLU A 26 46.15 1.95 -3.96
C GLU A 26 45.57 0.86 -4.89
N ALA A 27 46.40 -0.08 -5.34
CA ALA A 27 46.02 -1.28 -6.09
C ALA A 27 45.26 -2.32 -5.24
N GLU A 28 45.61 -2.51 -3.97
CA GLU A 28 44.90 -3.40 -3.05
C GLU A 28 43.55 -2.82 -2.60
N ASN A 29 43.47 -1.50 -2.40
CA ASN A 29 42.20 -0.82 -2.13
C ASN A 29 41.25 -0.89 -3.35
N ARG A 30 41.76 -0.74 -4.58
CA ARG A 30 40.96 -1.02 -5.80
C ARG A 30 40.55 -2.48 -5.91
N ALA A 31 41.40 -3.43 -5.52
CA ALA A 31 41.09 -4.85 -5.54
C ALA A 31 40.03 -5.25 -4.50
N GLN A 32 40.06 -4.65 -3.30
CA GLN A 32 39.03 -4.84 -2.28
C GLN A 32 37.69 -4.19 -2.67
N ALA A 33 37.70 -2.97 -3.24
CA ALA A 33 36.50 -2.33 -3.78
C ALA A 33 35.88 -3.13 -4.95
N SER A 34 36.73 -3.73 -5.80
CA SER A 34 36.28 -4.60 -6.91
C SER A 34 35.68 -5.93 -6.42
N ARG A 35 36.17 -6.47 -5.30
CA ARG A 35 35.58 -7.67 -4.67
C ARG A 35 34.21 -7.37 -4.05
N TRP A 36 34.04 -6.19 -3.44
CA TRP A 36 32.73 -5.74 -2.93
C TRP A 36 31.73 -5.48 -4.06
N ALA A 37 32.17 -4.90 -5.18
CA ALA A 37 31.31 -4.72 -6.36
C ALA A 37 30.87 -6.06 -6.98
N ARG A 38 31.73 -7.09 -6.96
CA ARG A 38 31.39 -8.45 -7.43
C ARG A 38 30.48 -9.22 -6.46
N GLN A 39 30.63 -9.03 -5.15
CA GLN A 39 29.80 -9.68 -4.13
C GLN A 39 28.43 -9.00 -3.96
N ALA A 40 28.32 -7.69 -4.25
CA ALA A 40 27.03 -6.98 -4.31
C ALA A 40 26.21 -7.33 -5.57
N CYS A 41 26.85 -7.74 -6.67
CA CYS A 41 26.16 -8.19 -7.89
C CYS A 41 25.51 -9.58 -7.77
N LEU A 42 25.87 -10.40 -6.78
CA LEU A 42 25.38 -11.78 -6.62
C LEU A 42 24.27 -11.96 -5.56
N ARG A 43 23.72 -10.87 -5.03
CA ARG A 43 22.36 -10.86 -4.46
C ARG A 43 21.44 -10.10 -5.41
N GLN A 44 21.25 -10.69 -6.58
CA GLN A 44 19.96 -10.55 -7.24
C GLN A 44 18.96 -11.32 -6.37
N ASP A 45 18.29 -10.62 -5.46
CA ASP A 45 17.00 -11.07 -5.00
C ASP A 45 16.11 -11.15 -6.24
N LYS A 46 15.84 -12.40 -6.64
CA LYS A 46 14.88 -12.75 -7.67
C LYS A 46 13.59 -11.98 -7.40
N PRO A 47 13.04 -11.25 -8.37
CA PRO A 47 11.64 -10.87 -8.30
C PRO A 47 10.83 -12.15 -8.23
N SER A 48 10.06 -12.32 -7.16
CA SER A 48 9.00 -13.32 -7.08
C SER A 48 8.01 -13.07 -8.23
N GLN A 49 8.24 -13.72 -9.36
CA GLN A 49 7.18 -14.32 -10.17
C GLN A 49 6.37 -15.21 -9.19
N ASP A 50 5.07 -15.07 -9.00
CA ASP A 50 4.04 -15.00 -10.02
C ASP A 50 2.86 -14.10 -9.60
N MET A 51 2.75 -12.93 -10.21
CA MET A 51 1.45 -12.30 -10.49
C MET A 51 1.58 -11.79 -11.92
N HIS A 52 1.30 -12.68 -12.87
CA HIS A 52 1.32 -12.35 -14.29
C HIS A 52 0.37 -11.17 -14.57
N PRO A 53 0.78 -10.19 -15.39
CA PRO A 53 0.05 -8.96 -15.68
C PRO A 53 -1.06 -9.16 -16.72
N ASP A 54 -1.84 -10.23 -16.60
CA ASP A 54 -2.99 -10.50 -17.46
C ASP A 54 -4.01 -11.33 -16.68
N VAL A 55 -4.93 -10.66 -16.00
CA VAL A 55 -6.28 -11.20 -15.85
C VAL A 55 -7.20 -10.20 -16.50
N PHE A 56 -7.16 -10.23 -17.82
CA PHE A 56 -8.25 -9.83 -18.68
C PHE A 56 -9.50 -10.59 -18.20
N CYS A 57 -10.27 -9.99 -17.30
CA CYS A 57 -11.61 -10.48 -16.99
C CYS A 57 -12.41 -10.37 -18.29
N LYS A 58 -12.75 -11.53 -18.82
CA LYS A 58 -13.55 -11.76 -20.03
C LYS A 58 -14.65 -10.71 -20.17
N GLU A 59 -14.77 -10.21 -21.40
CA GLU A 59 -15.69 -9.19 -21.90
C GLU A 59 -17.13 -9.37 -21.42
N GLY A 60 -17.42 -8.85 -20.23
CA GLY A 60 -18.73 -8.30 -19.89
C GLY A 60 -18.52 -6.81 -19.78
N LYS A 61 -19.06 -6.03 -20.72
CA LYS A 61 -18.95 -4.56 -20.71
C LYS A 61 -19.34 -4.04 -19.32
N MET A 62 -18.34 -3.67 -18.52
CA MET A 62 -18.52 -3.01 -17.23
C MET A 62 -18.96 -1.59 -17.55
N LEU A 63 -20.27 -1.35 -17.53
CA LEU A 63 -20.82 -0.03 -17.79
C LEU A 63 -20.76 0.77 -16.49
N ASP A 64 -19.83 1.73 -16.41
CA ASP A 64 -20.05 2.89 -15.53
C ASP A 64 -21.29 3.59 -16.09
N GLU A 65 -22.38 3.59 -15.32
CA GLU A 65 -23.58 4.32 -15.71
C GLU A 65 -23.38 5.85 -15.61
N ASN A 66 -22.23 6.31 -15.12
CA ASN A 66 -21.89 7.73 -15.09
C ASN A 66 -21.22 8.19 -16.39
N VAL A 67 -21.93 9.03 -17.16
CA VAL A 67 -21.48 9.60 -18.45
C VAL A 67 -20.38 10.66 -18.26
N GLU A 68 -20.27 11.26 -17.07
CA GLU A 68 -19.43 12.44 -16.84
C GLU A 68 -17.98 12.10 -16.45
N ILE A 69 -17.72 10.88 -15.95
CA ILE A 69 -16.39 10.46 -15.47
C ILE A 69 -15.79 9.47 -16.47
N LYS A 70 -15.10 9.98 -17.50
CA LYS A 70 -14.44 9.18 -18.55
C LYS A 70 -13.01 8.74 -18.18
N ASP A 71 -12.83 8.24 -16.97
CA ASP A 71 -11.58 7.58 -16.61
C ASP A 71 -11.72 6.09 -16.94
N ASN A 72 -10.97 5.58 -17.93
CA ASN A 72 -10.90 4.13 -18.24
C ASN A 72 -10.20 3.31 -17.13
N GLU A 73 -10.15 3.81 -15.89
CA GLU A 73 -9.53 3.13 -14.76
C GLU A 73 -10.54 2.15 -14.12
N PRO A 74 -10.22 0.85 -14.04
CA PRO A 74 -11.12 -0.14 -13.48
C PRO A 74 -11.33 0.07 -11.97
N LEU A 75 -12.50 -0.36 -11.48
CA LEU A 75 -12.80 -0.30 -10.05
C LEU A 75 -11.79 -1.13 -9.22
N PRO A 76 -11.24 -0.59 -8.13
CA PRO A 76 -10.34 -1.30 -7.21
C PRO A 76 -11.12 -2.21 -6.26
N VAL A 77 -11.84 -3.16 -6.86
CA VAL A 77 -12.61 -4.23 -6.22
C VAL A 77 -11.88 -5.56 -6.44
N SER A 78 -11.96 -6.47 -5.48
CA SER A 78 -11.35 -7.80 -5.60
C SER A 78 -11.96 -8.59 -6.76
N VAL A 79 -11.12 -9.24 -7.54
CA VAL A 79 -11.50 -10.03 -8.74
C VAL A 79 -12.48 -11.17 -8.41
N SER A 80 -12.46 -11.68 -7.17
CA SER A 80 -13.37 -12.74 -6.72
C SER A 80 -14.85 -12.32 -6.67
N LEU A 81 -15.14 -11.01 -6.70
CA LEU A 81 -16.52 -10.50 -6.65
C LEU A 81 -17.03 -10.22 -8.06
N LYS A 82 -18.24 -10.70 -8.36
CA LYS A 82 -18.89 -10.45 -9.64
C LYS A 82 -19.62 -9.11 -9.59
N VAL A 83 -19.03 -8.09 -10.21
CA VAL A 83 -19.67 -6.76 -10.32
C VAL A 83 -20.69 -6.79 -11.46
N LEU A 84 -21.96 -6.53 -11.15
CA LEU A 84 -23.03 -6.50 -12.14
C LEU A 84 -23.16 -5.10 -12.76
N ARG A 85 -23.14 -4.07 -11.92
CA ARG A 85 -23.26 -2.66 -12.31
C ARG A 85 -22.55 -1.78 -11.31
N TYR A 86 -22.14 -0.60 -11.73
CA TYR A 86 -21.68 0.42 -10.82
C TYR A 86 -21.92 1.81 -11.35
N LYS A 87 -21.94 2.75 -10.42
CA LYS A 87 -21.99 4.18 -10.71
C LYS A 87 -20.98 4.88 -9.83
N THR A 88 -20.01 5.53 -10.45
CA THR A 88 -19.09 6.40 -9.73
C THR A 88 -19.85 7.64 -9.27
N ILE A 89 -19.80 7.97 -7.98
CA ILE A 89 -20.43 9.21 -7.45
C ILE A 89 -19.46 10.37 -7.57
N LYS A 90 -18.23 10.16 -7.09
CA LYS A 90 -17.19 11.18 -7.13
C LYS A 90 -15.83 10.54 -7.16
N LYS A 91 -14.97 11.04 -8.04
CA LYS A 91 -13.56 10.67 -8.10
C LYS A 91 -12.74 11.94 -8.08
N ASN A 92 -11.81 12.03 -7.14
CA ASN A 92 -10.89 13.14 -7.05
C ASN A 92 -9.45 12.60 -7.01
N ASN A 93 -8.79 12.68 -8.17
CA ASN A 93 -7.42 12.20 -8.33
C ASN A 93 -6.41 13.06 -7.56
N ALA A 94 -6.68 14.37 -7.40
CA ALA A 94 -5.80 15.30 -6.68
C ALA A 94 -5.85 15.11 -5.16
N LEU A 95 -7.05 14.94 -4.60
CA LEU A 95 -7.27 14.69 -3.18
C LEU A 95 -7.18 13.20 -2.80
N GLY A 96 -7.04 12.32 -3.79
CA GLY A 96 -6.84 10.88 -3.59
C GLY A 96 -8.04 10.18 -2.96
N TRP A 97 -9.28 10.52 -3.34
CA TRP A 97 -10.47 9.81 -2.89
C TRP A 97 -11.42 9.49 -4.04
N TRP A 98 -12.07 8.33 -3.92
CA TRP A 98 -13.02 7.83 -4.90
C TRP A 98 -14.18 7.17 -4.17
N SER A 99 -15.41 7.53 -4.53
CA SER A 99 -16.63 6.88 -4.07
C SER A 99 -17.48 6.37 -5.23
N ALA A 100 -18.03 5.18 -5.07
CA ALA A 100 -18.93 4.56 -6.04
C ALA A 100 -19.98 3.70 -5.35
N VAL A 101 -21.14 3.56 -5.96
CA VAL A 101 -22.14 2.55 -5.61
C VAL A 101 -22.01 1.42 -6.60
N VAL A 102 -21.91 0.20 -6.09
CA VAL A 102 -21.61 -1.02 -6.85
C VAL A 102 -22.68 -2.05 -6.54
N LEU A 103 -23.41 -2.49 -7.55
CA LEU A 103 -24.25 -3.68 -7.46
C LEU A 103 -23.38 -4.89 -7.79
N LEU A 104 -23.22 -5.79 -6.82
CA LEU A 104 -22.39 -6.98 -6.98
C LEU A 104 -23.14 -8.23 -6.52
N GLU A 105 -22.64 -9.36 -6.99
CA GLU A 105 -23.09 -10.70 -6.65
C GLU A 105 -21.95 -11.42 -5.92
N ASP A 106 -22.26 -11.92 -4.72
CA ASP A 106 -21.33 -12.61 -3.83
C ASP A 106 -22.00 -13.91 -3.35
N HIS A 107 -21.42 -15.07 -3.67
CA HIS A 107 -22.01 -16.38 -3.38
C HIS A 107 -23.51 -16.47 -3.74
N ASP A 108 -23.87 -16.10 -4.98
CA ASP A 108 -25.24 -16.05 -5.52
C ASP A 108 -26.21 -15.07 -4.82
N LYS A 109 -25.70 -14.21 -3.93
CA LYS A 109 -26.48 -13.13 -3.30
C LYS A 109 -26.16 -11.79 -3.93
N LYS A 110 -27.19 -11.12 -4.44
CA LYS A 110 -27.08 -9.75 -4.95
C LYS A 110 -27.14 -8.76 -3.79
N GLN A 111 -26.20 -7.82 -3.79
CA GLN A 111 -26.11 -6.78 -2.78
C GLN A 111 -25.64 -5.47 -3.40
N VAL A 112 -26.14 -4.36 -2.88
CA VAL A 112 -25.68 -3.03 -3.25
C VAL A 112 -24.64 -2.60 -2.23
N CYS A 113 -23.49 -2.16 -2.70
CA CYS A 113 -22.38 -1.73 -1.85
C CYS A 113 -22.00 -0.29 -2.18
N PHE A 114 -21.93 0.57 -1.17
CA PHE A 114 -21.24 1.84 -1.27
C PHE A 114 -19.77 1.64 -0.90
N TYR A 115 -18.88 1.97 -1.82
CA TYR A 115 -17.45 1.92 -1.61
C TYR A 115 -16.87 3.32 -1.51
N ARG A 116 -15.91 3.46 -0.61
CA ARG A 116 -14.98 4.59 -0.56
C ARG A 116 -13.56 4.07 -0.56
N TRP A 117 -12.76 4.58 -1.49
CA TRP A 117 -11.33 4.33 -1.57
C TRP A 117 -10.55 5.60 -1.27
N ARG A 118 -9.36 5.40 -0.70
CA ARG A 118 -8.36 6.44 -0.49
C ARG A 118 -7.05 5.99 -1.12
N ARG A 119 -6.40 6.89 -1.83
CA ARG A 119 -5.10 6.66 -2.45
C ARG A 119 -4.02 6.70 -1.38
N LYS A 120 -3.22 5.63 -1.27
CA LYS A 120 -2.05 5.55 -0.39
C LYS A 120 -0.91 4.94 -1.19
N ASN A 121 0.26 5.60 -1.21
CA ASN A 121 1.43 5.15 -1.98
C ASN A 121 1.09 4.86 -3.45
N ASN A 122 0.33 5.77 -4.08
CA ASN A 122 -0.18 5.63 -5.45
C ASN A 122 -1.17 4.48 -5.71
N VAL A 123 -1.51 3.67 -4.70
CA VAL A 123 -2.46 2.55 -4.81
C VAL A 123 -3.80 2.92 -4.16
N TRP A 124 -4.92 2.54 -4.78
CA TRP A 124 -6.23 2.67 -4.18
C TRP A 124 -6.44 1.63 -3.08
N LYS A 125 -6.61 2.08 -1.84
CA LYS A 125 -6.97 1.21 -0.71
C LYS A 125 -8.41 1.44 -0.31
N ARG A 126 -9.14 0.36 -0.06
CA ARG A 126 -10.50 0.40 0.48
C ARG A 126 -10.47 1.08 1.85
N ASP A 127 -11.21 2.17 1.98
CA ASP A 127 -11.30 2.96 3.21
C ASP A 127 -12.61 2.65 3.95
N LYS A 128 -13.74 2.63 3.24
CA LYS A 128 -15.04 2.22 3.78
C LYS A 128 -15.80 1.36 2.76
N LYS A 129 -16.55 0.40 3.29
CA LYS A 129 -17.53 -0.41 2.54
C LYS A 129 -18.80 -0.45 3.38
N LEU A 130 -19.90 0.03 2.81
CA LEU A 130 -21.24 -0.12 3.38
C LEU A 130 -22.03 -1.05 2.45
N VAL A 131 -22.72 -2.02 3.02
CA VAL A 131 -23.42 -3.07 2.29
C VAL A 131 -24.89 -3.00 2.63
N PHE A 132 -25.73 -3.05 1.61
CA PHE A 132 -27.18 -3.11 1.72
C PHE A 132 -27.63 -4.47 1.20
N HIS A 133 -28.20 -5.26 2.10
CA HIS A 133 -28.57 -6.65 1.80
C HIS A 133 -30.01 -6.76 1.30
N SER A 134 -30.86 -5.79 1.62
CA SER A 134 -32.28 -5.81 1.30
C SER A 134 -32.81 -4.44 0.90
N GLY A 135 -33.79 -4.43 0.01
CA GLY A 135 -34.53 -3.22 -0.35
C GLY A 135 -35.25 -2.60 0.86
N LYS A 136 -35.67 -3.40 1.85
CA LYS A 136 -36.32 -2.89 3.08
C LYS A 136 -35.35 -2.07 3.93
N GLU A 137 -34.13 -2.57 4.11
CA GLU A 137 -33.06 -1.87 4.81
C GLU A 137 -32.74 -0.55 4.11
N TRP A 138 -32.62 -0.57 2.79
CA TRP A 138 -32.40 0.64 1.99
C TRP A 138 -33.53 1.66 2.13
N SER A 139 -34.80 1.24 2.08
CA SER A 139 -35.95 2.15 2.22
C SER A 139 -35.91 2.88 3.56
N ILE A 140 -35.66 2.19 4.67
CA ILE A 140 -35.59 2.81 6.01
C ILE A 140 -34.47 3.86 6.06
N ILE A 141 -33.29 3.51 5.52
CA ILE A 141 -32.14 4.42 5.48
C ILE A 141 -32.45 5.64 4.63
N ARG A 142 -32.99 5.44 3.43
CA ARG A 142 -33.37 6.52 2.51
C ARG A 142 -34.38 7.45 3.16
N ASP A 143 -35.46 6.91 3.72
CA ASP A 143 -36.55 7.72 4.29
C ASP A 143 -36.04 8.53 5.50
N THR A 144 -35.14 7.95 6.31
CA THR A 144 -34.48 8.66 7.41
C THR A 144 -33.55 9.78 6.91
N VAL A 145 -32.73 9.50 5.89
CA VAL A 145 -31.83 10.49 5.28
C VAL A 145 -32.61 11.64 4.63
N GLU A 146 -33.70 11.32 3.91
CA GLU A 146 -34.60 12.33 3.33
C GLU A 146 -35.28 13.18 4.40
N GLY A 147 -35.55 12.62 5.58
CA GLY A 147 -35.99 13.37 6.76
C GLY A 147 -34.97 14.44 7.17
N PHE A 148 -33.72 14.04 7.40
CA PHE A 148 -32.66 14.98 7.81
C PHE A 148 -32.28 16.00 6.74
N ILE A 149 -32.38 15.64 5.46
CA ILE A 149 -32.09 16.60 4.37
C ILE A 149 -33.05 17.79 4.39
N LYS A 150 -34.30 17.62 4.85
CA LYS A 150 -35.27 18.71 4.96
C LYS A 150 -34.92 19.74 6.04
N GLU A 151 -34.00 19.40 6.93
CA GLU A 151 -33.52 20.27 8.01
C GLU A 151 -32.24 21.03 7.62
N LEU A 152 -31.61 20.69 6.50
CA LEU A 152 -30.44 21.37 5.94
C LEU A 152 -30.85 22.54 5.04
#